data_AF-A0A3C1YCV8-F1
#
_entry.id   AF-A0A3C1YCV8-F1
#
_cell.length_a   1.000
_cell.length_b   1.000
_cell.length_c   1.000
_cell.angle_alpha   90.00
_cell.angle_beta   90.00
_cell.angle_gamma   90.00
#
_symmetry.space_group_name_H-M   'P 1'
#
loop_
_entity.id
_entity.type
_entity.pdbx_description
1 polymer ?
#
loop_
_entity_poly.entity_id
_entity_poly.type
_entity_poly.pdbx_seq_one_letter_code
_entity_poly.pdbx_strand_id
1 'polypeptide(L)'
;MNPPTIGHKKLVDKVKAQAGVPFLFLTHSQKPKTDPLTFAEKVFFADKSFGGGIRIGDKDVRTIIQAMQKLESAGFRNIIYVAGSDRVDSFKKLLNDYNGKDYNFDSISIVSAGERDPDAEGAEGMSASKMRYHANKGEYDEFEDGVAVNDPKLAKMMFAKVRQGMGITDEGIIEDSDKED
;
A
#
# COMPACT_ATOMS: atom_id res chain seq x y z
N MET A 1 -2.13 -1.17 1.76
CA MET A 1 -1.57 0.13 2.17
C MET A 1 -2.47 0.74 3.24
N ASN A 2 -2.19 0.48 4.51
CA ASN A 2 -3.05 0.77 5.66
C ASN A 2 -2.20 0.87 6.95
N PRO A 3 -1.42 1.95 7.14
CA PRO A 3 -1.26 3.13 6.28
C PRO A 3 -0.20 2.99 5.16
N PRO A 4 -0.01 4.03 4.30
CA PRO A 4 1.17 4.18 3.44
C PRO A 4 2.48 4.33 4.24
N THR A 5 3.50 3.56 3.88
CA THR A 5 4.80 3.53 4.58
C THR A 5 5.95 3.80 3.62
N ILE A 6 7.12 4.17 4.15
CA ILE A 6 8.35 4.34 3.38
C ILE A 6 8.72 3.08 2.56
N GLY A 7 8.38 1.88 3.04
CA GLY A 7 8.51 0.64 2.28
C GLY A 7 7.61 0.59 1.03
N HIS A 8 6.39 1.16 1.09
CA HIS A 8 5.54 1.31 -0.10
C HIS A 8 6.12 2.35 -1.07
N LYS A 9 6.76 3.40 -0.55
CA LYS A 9 7.37 4.46 -1.37
C LYS A 9 8.41 3.88 -2.33
N LYS A 10 9.24 2.92 -1.89
CA LYS A 10 10.22 2.22 -2.76
C LYS A 10 9.55 1.58 -3.98
N LEU A 11 8.43 0.90 -3.79
CA LEU A 11 7.68 0.29 -4.90
C LEU A 11 7.08 1.36 -5.81
N VAL A 12 6.50 2.41 -5.25
CA VAL A 12 5.89 3.50 -6.03
C VAL A 12 6.94 4.26 -6.84
N ASP A 13 8.10 4.55 -6.26
CA ASP A 13 9.21 5.20 -6.97
C ASP A 13 9.70 4.32 -8.12
N LYS A 14 9.78 2.99 -7.93
CA LYS A 14 10.10 2.05 -9.01
C LYS A 14 9.08 2.06 -10.13
N VAL A 15 7.78 2.11 -9.80
CA VAL A 15 6.68 2.25 -10.78
C VAL A 15 6.83 3.55 -11.57
N LYS A 16 7.09 4.67 -10.89
CA LYS A 16 7.29 5.98 -11.54
C LYS A 16 8.52 6.03 -12.45
N ALA A 17 9.54 5.22 -12.16
CA ALA A 17 10.75 5.12 -12.97
C ALA A 17 10.58 4.22 -14.22
N GLN A 18 9.46 3.50 -14.36
CA GLN A 18 9.19 2.72 -15.57
C GLN A 18 8.65 3.60 -16.70
N ALA A 19 8.82 3.16 -17.94
CA ALA A 19 8.17 3.80 -19.08
C ALA A 19 6.65 3.60 -19.02
N GLY A 20 5.89 4.61 -19.48
CA GLY A 20 4.43 4.56 -19.58
C GLY A 20 3.71 5.47 -18.59
N VAL A 21 2.43 5.21 -18.38
CA VAL A 21 1.57 5.99 -17.46
C VAL A 21 1.50 5.25 -16.12
N PRO A 22 2.02 5.81 -15.01
CA PRO A 22 2.04 5.12 -13.73
C PRO A 22 0.65 5.02 -13.08
N PHE A 23 0.31 3.83 -12.56
CA PHE A 23 -0.90 3.59 -11.77
C PHE A 23 -0.58 2.91 -10.44
N LEU A 24 -1.34 3.29 -9.40
CA LEU A 24 -1.39 2.64 -8.10
C LEU A 24 -2.84 2.35 -7.75
N PHE A 25 -3.27 1.08 -7.89
CA PHE A 25 -4.59 0.66 -7.43
C PHE A 25 -4.54 0.30 -5.93
N LEU A 26 -5.58 0.69 -5.21
CA LEU A 26 -5.69 0.50 -3.76
C LEU A 26 -6.85 -0.44 -3.43
N THR A 27 -6.67 -1.27 -2.40
CA THR A 27 -7.74 -2.19 -1.95
C THR A 27 -8.86 -1.42 -1.26
N HIS A 28 -10.08 -1.91 -1.43
CA HIS A 28 -11.28 -1.35 -0.78
C HIS A 28 -11.57 -1.93 0.61
N SER A 29 -10.84 -2.95 1.04
CA SER A 29 -11.04 -3.59 2.35
C SER A 29 -11.01 -2.59 3.50
N GLN A 30 -11.99 -2.63 4.40
CA GLN A 30 -11.97 -1.86 5.64
C GLN A 30 -12.30 -2.78 6.80
N LYS A 31 -11.34 -2.94 7.71
CA LYS A 31 -11.40 -3.84 8.87
C LYS A 31 -10.60 -3.20 10.00
N PRO A 32 -11.16 -3.02 11.21
CA PRO A 32 -10.48 -2.25 12.25
C PRO A 32 -9.04 -2.65 12.52
N LYS A 33 -8.74 -3.96 12.64
CA LYS A 33 -7.39 -4.44 12.98
C LYS A 33 -6.37 -4.40 11.83
N THR A 34 -6.81 -4.65 10.60
CA THR A 34 -5.89 -4.86 9.45
C THR A 34 -5.93 -3.73 8.42
N ASP A 35 -7.08 -3.06 8.31
CA ASP A 35 -7.39 -2.07 7.30
C ASP A 35 -8.25 -0.93 7.89
N PRO A 36 -7.74 -0.17 8.88
CA PRO A 36 -8.53 0.80 9.62
C PRO A 36 -8.99 2.01 8.79
N LEU A 37 -8.25 2.38 7.74
CA LEU A 37 -8.58 3.52 6.90
C LEU A 37 -9.66 3.15 5.88
N THR A 38 -10.61 4.07 5.67
CA THR A 38 -11.55 4.01 4.55
C THR A 38 -10.82 4.08 3.21
N PHE A 39 -11.44 3.64 2.12
CA PHE A 39 -10.85 3.77 0.78
C PHE A 39 -10.48 5.23 0.44
N ALA A 40 -11.35 6.20 0.80
CA ALA A 40 -11.09 7.62 0.57
C ALA A 40 -9.86 8.11 1.35
N GLU A 41 -9.72 7.71 2.62
CA GLU A 41 -8.54 8.04 3.42
C GLU A 41 -7.27 7.39 2.85
N LYS A 42 -7.35 6.15 2.35
CA LYS A 42 -6.20 5.50 1.68
C LYS A 42 -5.76 6.28 0.44
N VAL A 43 -6.70 6.69 -0.41
CA VAL A 43 -6.39 7.49 -1.60
C VAL A 43 -5.77 8.83 -1.20
N PHE A 44 -6.39 9.52 -0.23
CA PHE A 44 -5.88 10.80 0.27
C PHE A 44 -4.45 10.68 0.80
N PHE A 45 -4.19 9.74 1.71
CA PHE A 45 -2.86 9.58 2.28
C PHE A 45 -1.84 9.06 1.27
N ALA A 46 -2.21 8.18 0.35
CA ALA A 46 -1.32 7.77 -0.73
C ALA A 46 -0.94 8.93 -1.66
N ASP A 47 -1.89 9.80 -2.02
CA ASP A 47 -1.63 11.03 -2.79
C ASP A 47 -0.64 11.94 -2.07
N LYS A 48 -0.85 12.17 -0.76
CA LYS A 48 0.05 13.00 0.05
C LYS A 48 1.42 12.36 0.29
N SER A 49 1.49 11.04 0.41
CA SER A 49 2.74 10.32 0.64
C SER A 49 3.62 10.22 -0.61
N PHE A 50 3.02 9.99 -1.78
CA PHE A 50 3.80 9.68 -2.97
C PHE A 50 3.87 10.83 -3.96
N GLY A 51 3.00 11.84 -3.85
CA GLY A 51 2.96 12.99 -4.73
C GLY A 51 2.57 12.66 -6.18
N GLY A 52 2.61 13.69 -7.03
CA GLY A 52 2.18 13.62 -8.43
C GLY A 52 3.01 12.67 -9.32
N GLY A 53 2.55 12.48 -10.56
CA GLY A 53 3.18 11.58 -11.52
C GLY A 53 2.74 10.11 -11.41
N ILE A 54 1.70 9.82 -10.61
CA ILE A 54 1.05 8.51 -10.56
C ILE A 54 -0.45 8.68 -10.37
N ARG A 55 -1.25 7.85 -11.05
CA ARG A 55 -2.71 7.81 -10.89
C ARG A 55 -3.06 6.87 -9.74
N ILE A 56 -3.72 7.38 -8.70
CA ILE A 56 -3.95 6.64 -7.45
C ILE A 56 -5.43 6.35 -7.26
N GLY A 57 -5.72 5.07 -7.07
CA GLY A 57 -7.05 4.57 -6.76
C GLY A 57 -8.01 4.56 -7.94
N ASP A 58 -9.02 3.71 -7.84
CA ASP A 58 -10.22 3.72 -8.68
C ASP A 58 -11.37 3.15 -7.85
N LYS A 59 -12.51 3.84 -7.84
CA LYS A 59 -13.66 3.48 -7.00
C LYS A 59 -14.30 2.14 -7.41
N ASP A 60 -14.10 1.71 -8.66
CA ASP A 60 -14.72 0.53 -9.24
C ASP A 60 -13.77 -0.69 -9.27
N VAL A 61 -12.48 -0.49 -8.97
CA VAL A 61 -11.43 -1.53 -9.02
C VAL A 61 -11.15 -2.07 -7.61
N ARG A 62 -11.46 -3.35 -7.39
CA ARG A 62 -11.28 -4.04 -6.10
C ARG A 62 -10.21 -5.14 -6.13
N THR A 63 -9.94 -5.70 -7.31
CA THR A 63 -9.00 -6.82 -7.48
C THR A 63 -7.96 -6.50 -8.54
N ILE A 64 -6.87 -7.27 -8.56
CA ILE A 64 -5.84 -7.14 -9.60
C ILE A 64 -6.38 -7.46 -10.99
N ILE A 65 -7.29 -8.43 -11.12
CA ILE A 65 -7.92 -8.75 -12.42
C ILE A 65 -8.76 -7.57 -12.92
N GLN A 66 -9.52 -6.91 -12.03
CA GLN A 66 -10.26 -5.70 -12.39
C GLN A 66 -9.34 -4.53 -12.75
N ALA A 67 -8.18 -4.41 -12.10
CA ALA A 67 -7.19 -3.40 -12.47
C ALA A 67 -6.68 -3.63 -13.90
N MET A 68 -6.37 -4.87 -14.25
CA MET A 68 -5.95 -5.26 -15.60
C MET A 68 -7.06 -4.98 -16.64
N GLN A 69 -8.30 -5.37 -16.37
CA GLN A 69 -9.46 -5.05 -17.23
C GLN A 69 -9.66 -3.54 -17.41
N LYS A 70 -9.47 -2.76 -16.33
CA LYS A 70 -9.58 -1.30 -16.39
C LYS A 70 -8.49 -0.69 -17.28
N LEU A 71 -7.26 -1.21 -17.20
CA LEU A 71 -6.16 -0.74 -18.04
C LEU A 71 -6.38 -1.10 -19.51
N GLU A 72 -6.82 -2.33 -19.81
CA GLU A 72 -7.15 -2.74 -21.18
C GLU A 72 -8.28 -1.87 -21.76
N SER A 73 -9.38 -1.69 -21.03
CA SER A 73 -10.51 -0.86 -21.48
C SER A 73 -10.14 0.62 -21.66
N ALA A 74 -9.12 1.09 -20.96
CA ALA A 74 -8.53 2.42 -21.16
C ALA A 74 -7.58 2.50 -22.37
N GLY A 75 -7.38 1.40 -23.10
CA GLY A 75 -6.58 1.32 -24.32
C GLY A 75 -5.10 0.98 -24.11
N PHE A 76 -4.68 0.64 -22.89
CA PHE A 76 -3.30 0.18 -22.67
C PHE A 76 -3.11 -1.22 -23.24
N ARG A 77 -1.98 -1.44 -23.93
CA ARG A 77 -1.65 -2.72 -24.58
C ARG A 77 -0.43 -3.43 -24.00
N ASN A 78 0.44 -2.69 -23.32
CA ASN A 78 1.64 -3.21 -22.69
C ASN A 78 1.63 -2.86 -21.21
N ILE A 79 1.83 -3.85 -20.34
CA ILE A 79 1.82 -3.67 -18.89
C ILE A 79 3.21 -3.94 -18.32
N ILE A 80 3.68 -3.04 -17.47
CA ILE A 80 4.79 -3.27 -16.55
C ILE A 80 4.21 -3.32 -15.15
N TYR A 81 4.24 -4.49 -14.52
CA TYR A 81 3.78 -4.70 -13.15
C TYR A 81 4.99 -4.78 -12.22
N VAL A 82 5.02 -3.92 -11.21
CA VAL A 82 6.10 -3.91 -10.21
C VAL A 82 5.68 -4.74 -9.00
N ALA A 83 6.47 -5.75 -8.65
CA ALA A 83 6.26 -6.62 -7.51
C ALA A 83 7.44 -6.56 -6.53
N GLY A 84 7.21 -6.96 -5.27
CA GLY A 84 8.32 -7.37 -4.40
C GLY A 84 9.03 -8.60 -4.97
N SER A 85 10.33 -8.75 -4.69
CA SER A 85 11.15 -9.84 -5.22
C SER A 85 10.55 -11.23 -4.97
N ASP A 86 9.99 -11.44 -3.78
CA ASP A 86 9.36 -12.69 -3.34
C ASP A 86 8.09 -13.05 -4.14
N ARG A 87 7.50 -12.09 -4.85
CA ARG A 87 6.22 -12.28 -5.57
C ARG A 87 6.32 -12.23 -7.09
N VAL A 88 7.52 -12.05 -7.65
CA VAL A 88 7.72 -11.90 -9.10
C VAL A 88 7.13 -13.08 -9.87
N ASP A 89 7.51 -14.31 -9.53
CA ASP A 89 7.04 -15.51 -10.24
C ASP A 89 5.54 -15.77 -10.03
N SER A 90 5.04 -15.50 -8.83
CA SER A 90 3.62 -15.61 -8.52
C SER A 90 2.77 -14.69 -9.40
N PHE A 91 3.17 -13.42 -9.54
CA PHE A 91 2.44 -12.47 -10.38
C PHE A 91 2.66 -12.71 -11.87
N LYS A 92 3.85 -13.15 -12.27
CA LYS A 92 4.11 -13.54 -13.66
C LYS A 92 3.16 -14.64 -14.09
N LYS A 93 3.02 -15.70 -13.28
CA LYS A 93 2.08 -16.77 -13.55
C LYS A 93 0.63 -16.26 -13.55
N LEU A 94 0.19 -15.62 -12.46
CA LEU A 94 -1.18 -15.16 -12.30
C LEU A 94 -1.64 -14.25 -13.46
N LEU A 95 -0.83 -13.25 -13.84
CA LEU A 95 -1.26 -12.29 -14.84
C LEU A 95 -1.24 -12.86 -16.27
N ASN A 96 -0.32 -13.77 -16.57
CA ASN A 96 -0.28 -14.40 -17.89
C ASN A 96 -1.35 -15.50 -18.05
N ASP A 97 -1.71 -16.22 -16.98
CA ASP A 97 -2.75 -17.25 -17.02
C ASP A 97 -4.14 -16.68 -17.38
N TYR A 98 -4.38 -15.42 -17.06
CA TYR A 98 -5.63 -14.68 -17.31
C TYR A 98 -5.58 -13.84 -18.60
N ASN A 99 -4.39 -13.59 -19.17
CA ASN A 99 -4.25 -12.87 -20.43
C ASN A 99 -4.79 -13.71 -21.60
N GLY A 100 -5.58 -13.11 -22.48
CA GLY A 100 -6.38 -13.77 -23.52
C GLY A 100 -7.69 -14.37 -23.03
N LYS A 101 -8.04 -14.23 -21.74
CA LYS A 101 -9.30 -14.71 -21.15
C LYS A 101 -10.11 -13.58 -20.53
N ASP A 102 -9.56 -12.95 -19.50
CA ASP A 102 -10.22 -11.90 -18.73
C ASP A 102 -9.83 -10.48 -19.20
N TYR A 103 -8.70 -10.40 -19.91
CA TYR A 103 -8.16 -9.20 -20.57
C TYR A 103 -7.17 -9.63 -21.65
N ASN A 104 -6.83 -8.76 -22.60
CA ASN A 104 -5.89 -9.06 -23.67
C ASN A 104 -4.85 -7.94 -23.91
N PHE A 105 -3.64 -8.17 -23.39
CA PHE A 105 -2.45 -7.34 -23.59
C PHE A 105 -1.46 -7.99 -24.56
N ASP A 106 -0.74 -7.15 -25.30
CA ASP A 106 0.35 -7.56 -26.20
C ASP A 106 1.56 -8.04 -25.38
N SER A 107 1.81 -7.41 -24.22
CA SER A 107 2.85 -7.84 -23.28
C SER A 107 2.53 -7.52 -21.83
N ILE A 108 2.97 -8.40 -20.93
CA ILE A 108 2.94 -8.21 -19.47
C ILE A 108 4.33 -8.54 -18.92
N SER A 109 5.06 -7.51 -18.52
CA SER A 109 6.38 -7.61 -17.91
C SER A 109 6.30 -7.44 -16.39
N ILE A 110 6.91 -8.33 -15.63
CA ILE A 110 6.99 -8.22 -14.16
C ILE A 110 8.38 -7.74 -13.78
N VAL A 111 8.46 -6.63 -13.07
CA VAL A 111 9.72 -6.02 -12.62
C VAL A 111 9.80 -6.10 -11.10
N SER A 112 10.93 -6.57 -10.59
CA SER A 112 11.20 -6.54 -9.15
C SER A 112 11.49 -5.11 -8.68
N ALA A 113 10.92 -4.73 -7.54
CA ALA A 113 11.28 -3.52 -6.81
C ALA A 113 12.62 -3.64 -6.06
N GLY A 114 13.27 -4.80 -6.14
CA GLY A 114 14.45 -5.16 -5.33
C GLY A 114 14.08 -6.14 -4.22
N GLU A 115 15.10 -6.73 -3.62
CA GLU A 115 14.95 -7.50 -2.39
C GLU A 115 14.76 -6.54 -1.19
N ARG A 116 14.03 -7.00 -0.18
CA ARG A 116 14.02 -6.34 1.13
C ARG A 116 15.10 -7.01 1.96
N ASP A 117 16.03 -6.26 2.51
CA ASP A 117 16.83 -6.74 3.62
C ASP A 117 15.95 -6.72 4.88
N PRO A 118 15.57 -7.88 5.44
CA PRO A 118 14.72 -7.96 6.62
C PRO A 118 15.37 -7.36 7.87
N ASP A 119 16.69 -7.25 7.89
CA ASP A 119 17.49 -6.71 9.00
C ASP A 119 17.84 -5.23 8.78
N ALA A 120 17.51 -4.64 7.62
CA ALA A 120 17.81 -3.25 7.34
C ALA A 120 16.94 -2.28 8.15
N GLU A 121 17.62 -1.39 8.87
CA GLU A 121 17.01 -0.23 9.52
C GLU A 121 16.37 0.72 8.48
N GLY A 122 15.32 1.44 8.89
CA GLY A 122 14.62 2.40 8.03
C GLY A 122 13.64 1.76 7.04
N ALA A 123 13.71 2.14 5.76
CA ALA A 123 12.60 1.92 4.81
C ALA A 123 12.26 0.47 4.46
N GLU A 124 13.18 -0.46 4.66
CA GLU A 124 12.97 -1.89 4.43
C GLU A 124 12.25 -2.58 5.60
N GLY A 125 12.47 -2.12 6.83
CA GLY A 125 11.80 -2.62 8.02
C GLY A 125 10.38 -2.10 8.24
N MET A 126 10.00 -0.95 7.64
CA MET A 126 8.73 -0.27 7.95
C MET A 126 7.54 -0.77 7.12
N SER A 127 6.66 -1.50 7.81
CA SER A 127 5.44 -2.07 7.23
C SER A 127 4.17 -1.44 7.80
N ALA A 128 3.07 -1.52 7.04
CA ALA A 128 1.77 -1.06 7.51
C ALA A 128 1.35 -1.72 8.84
N SER A 129 1.71 -2.99 9.05
CA SER A 129 1.40 -3.69 10.30
C SER A 129 2.18 -3.13 11.49
N LYS A 130 3.47 -2.80 11.33
CA LYS A 130 4.25 -2.12 12.38
C LYS A 130 3.67 -0.73 12.68
N MET A 131 3.26 0.02 11.66
CA MET A 131 2.63 1.33 11.88
C MET A 131 1.30 1.22 12.63
N ARG A 132 0.47 0.21 12.34
CA ARG A 132 -0.74 -0.03 13.15
C ARG A 132 -0.41 -0.43 14.59
N TYR A 133 0.69 -1.16 14.81
CA TYR A 133 1.18 -1.48 16.15
C TYR A 133 1.59 -0.21 16.92
N HIS A 134 2.41 0.66 16.35
CA HIS A 134 2.82 1.92 17.00
C HIS A 134 1.60 2.83 17.26
N ALA A 135 0.68 2.93 16.28
CA ALA A 135 -0.58 3.62 16.47
C ALA A 135 -1.41 3.05 17.62
N ASN A 136 -1.42 1.72 17.80
CA ASN A 136 -2.09 1.07 18.92
C ASN A 136 -1.46 1.42 20.27
N LYS A 137 -0.13 1.43 20.34
CA LYS A 137 0.63 1.74 21.57
C LYS A 137 0.71 3.22 21.92
N GLY A 138 0.31 4.11 21.02
CA GLY A 138 0.44 5.56 21.24
C GLY A 138 1.83 6.10 20.90
N GLU A 139 2.66 5.29 20.25
CA GLU A 139 4.04 5.56 19.83
C GLU A 139 4.04 6.41 18.56
N TYR A 140 3.83 7.73 18.70
CA TYR A 140 3.70 8.63 17.56
C TYR A 140 5.01 8.83 16.80
N ASP A 141 6.13 8.97 17.49
CA ASP A 141 7.43 9.27 16.87
C ASP A 141 7.86 8.09 15.97
N GLU A 142 7.71 6.86 16.47
CA GLU A 142 7.97 5.63 15.73
C GLU A 142 6.99 5.43 14.56
N PHE A 143 5.74 5.90 14.71
CA PHE A 143 4.78 5.92 13.61
C PHE A 143 5.17 6.91 12.52
N GLU A 144 5.57 8.13 12.91
CA GLU A 144 5.98 9.20 12.00
C GLU A 144 7.20 8.76 11.18
N ASP A 145 8.19 8.14 11.81
CA ASP A 145 9.41 7.64 11.16
C ASP A 145 9.13 6.56 10.10
N GLY A 146 8.02 5.82 10.22
CA GLY A 146 7.70 4.73 9.29
C GLY A 146 6.68 5.06 8.20
N VAL A 147 5.93 6.16 8.30
CA VAL A 147 4.97 6.56 7.26
C VAL A 147 5.65 7.29 6.10
N ALA A 148 5.08 7.20 4.90
CA ALA A 148 5.68 7.83 3.72
C ALA A 148 5.35 9.32 3.55
N VAL A 149 4.49 9.90 4.40
CA VAL A 149 4.18 11.32 4.32
C VAL A 149 5.24 12.11 5.09
N ASN A 150 5.81 13.14 4.46
CA ASN A 150 6.87 13.95 5.08
C ASN A 150 6.35 15.19 5.81
N ASP A 151 5.04 15.48 5.74
CA ASP A 151 4.42 16.60 6.46
C ASP A 151 3.96 16.11 7.85
N PRO A 152 4.54 16.64 8.95
CA PRO A 152 4.19 16.23 10.30
C PRO A 152 2.71 16.39 10.66
N LYS A 153 2.04 17.41 10.10
CA LYS A 153 0.59 17.60 10.33
C LYS A 153 -0.21 16.48 9.70
N LEU A 154 0.20 16.03 8.51
CA LEU A 154 -0.44 14.91 7.83
C LEU A 154 -0.07 13.57 8.47
N ALA A 155 1.16 13.40 8.98
CA ALA A 155 1.56 12.21 9.75
C ALA A 155 0.69 12.10 11.02
N LYS A 156 0.56 13.19 11.78
CA LYS A 156 -0.33 13.26 12.96
C LYS A 156 -1.80 13.00 12.63
N MET A 157 -2.30 13.55 11.52
CA MET A 157 -3.65 13.24 11.04
C MET A 157 -3.80 11.77 10.71
N MET A 158 -2.83 11.16 10.02
CA MET A 158 -2.83 9.76 9.65
C MET A 158 -2.82 8.86 10.88
N PHE A 159 -1.99 9.17 11.88
CA PHE A 159 -1.95 8.47 13.17
C PHE A 159 -3.32 8.46 13.85
N ALA A 160 -3.94 9.64 13.98
CA ALA A 160 -5.26 9.78 14.57
C ALA A 160 -6.33 8.99 13.79
N LYS A 161 -6.28 9.02 12.45
CA LYS A 161 -7.21 8.27 11.59
C LYS A 161 -7.03 6.75 11.68
N VAL A 162 -5.79 6.28 11.77
CA VAL A 162 -5.50 4.86 12.01
C VAL A 162 -6.07 4.44 13.37
N ARG A 163 -5.80 5.18 14.44
CA ARG A 163 -6.35 4.92 15.79
C ARG A 163 -7.88 4.91 15.81
N GLN A 164 -8.49 5.92 15.19
CA GLN A 164 -9.94 6.02 15.02
C GLN A 164 -10.51 4.78 14.30
N GLY A 165 -9.92 4.40 13.17
CA GLY A 165 -10.36 3.22 12.41
C GLY A 165 -10.14 1.90 13.14
N MET A 166 -9.16 1.84 14.04
CA MET A 166 -8.91 0.71 14.94
C MET A 166 -9.89 0.68 16.14
N GLY A 167 -10.68 1.74 16.35
CA GLY A 167 -11.61 1.86 17.47
C GLY A 167 -10.93 2.25 18.79
N ILE A 168 -9.74 2.86 18.72
CA ILE A 168 -8.98 3.27 19.91
C ILE A 168 -9.45 4.66 20.32
N THR A 169 -10.12 4.75 21.47
CA THR A 169 -10.39 6.01 22.18
C THR A 169 -9.29 6.27 23.19
N ASP A 170 -9.05 7.53 23.57
CA ASP A 170 -7.97 7.90 24.50
C ASP A 170 -8.15 7.32 25.93
N GLU A 171 -9.29 6.66 26.19
CA GLU A 171 -9.57 5.87 27.40
C GLU A 171 -9.00 4.43 27.36
N GLY A 172 -8.56 3.95 26.19
CA GLY A 172 -8.17 2.54 25.94
C GLY A 172 -6.69 2.21 26.05
N ILE A 173 -5.88 3.02 26.75
CA ILE A 173 -4.46 2.71 27.01
C ILE A 173 -4.28 1.71 28.17
N ILE A 174 -5.36 1.28 28.83
CA ILE A 174 -5.32 0.32 29.94
C ILE A 174 -5.74 -1.07 29.44
N GLU A 175 -4.90 -2.07 29.75
CA GLU A 175 -5.08 -3.52 29.61
C GLU A 175 -4.84 -4.17 28.22
N ASP A 176 -3.57 -4.42 27.92
CA ASP A 176 -3.17 -5.70 27.30
C ASP A 176 -1.75 -6.11 27.74
N SER A 177 -1.42 -5.85 29.01
CA SER A 177 -0.38 -6.57 29.74
C SER A 177 -1.11 -7.45 30.75
N ASP A 178 -0.78 -8.73 30.75
CA ASP A 178 -1.21 -9.77 31.70
C ASP A 178 -2.42 -10.60 31.24
N LYS A 179 -2.17 -11.53 30.31
CA LYS A 179 -2.67 -12.92 30.38
C LYS A 179 -1.62 -13.89 29.82
N GLU A 180 -0.57 -14.12 30.59
CA GLU A 180 0.00 -15.46 30.70
C GLU A 180 -0.59 -16.08 31.97
N ASP A 181 -1.42 -17.10 31.79
CA ASP A 181 -1.69 -18.19 32.74
C ASP A 181 -1.82 -19.49 31.93
#